data_AF-A0A822FCY8-F1
#
_entry.id   AF-A0A822FCY8-F1
#
_cell.length_a   1.000
_cell.length_b   1.000
_cell.length_c   1.000
_cell.angle_alpha   90.00
_cell.angle_beta   90.00
_cell.angle_gamma   90.00
#
_symmetry.space_group_name_H-M   'P 1'
#
loop_
_entity.id
_entity.type
_entity.pdbx_description
1 polymer ?
#
loop_
_entity_poly.entity_id
_entity_poly.type
_entity_poly.pdbx_seq_one_letter_code
_entity_poly.pdbx_strand_id
1 'polypeptide(L)'
;LSEIPVKLATIPPFLILVAPRHTRSQRSYRYIIPDRQIILDNDIVQLVCVKCEKTNHDQDQPHDFYLCNTCYSKESQSLSIAMTDAKVLCYCRTCITKLHKDRAYEIANHTTRKIDMNKHKLNLFAVLCVETSHYVAFVKCKQQNQQHEWLFFDSMSDRIHNEKNIPLVNHIPDFDRWIDDAEQDKYFFQGLDRIRSQTRPSSQKFDENAMRQLRLFRDGIVFFYENSSVNYL
;
A
#
# COMPACT_ATOMS: atom_id res chain seq x y z
N LEU A 1 3.75 11.73 -16.26
CA LEU A 1 4.74 10.89 -15.54
C LEU A 1 5.12 9.78 -16.49
N SER A 2 6.33 9.86 -17.06
CA SER A 2 6.95 8.79 -17.85
C SER A 2 7.00 7.50 -17.03
N GLU A 3 6.87 6.35 -17.69
CA GLU A 3 6.82 5.00 -17.09
C GLU A 3 7.71 4.86 -15.85
N ILE A 4 7.16 4.25 -14.79
CA ILE A 4 7.93 3.89 -13.61
C ILE A 4 9.02 2.92 -14.09
N PRO A 5 10.32 3.24 -13.92
CA PRO A 5 11.42 2.45 -14.48
C PRO A 5 11.55 1.05 -13.86
N VAL A 6 10.80 0.79 -12.79
CA VAL A 6 10.80 -0.47 -12.03
C VAL A 6 9.37 -0.87 -11.75
N LYS A 7 8.98 -2.07 -12.21
CA LYS A 7 7.69 -2.68 -11.92
C LYS A 7 7.86 -3.79 -10.88
N LEU A 8 6.82 -4.00 -10.07
CA LEU A 8 6.76 -5.09 -9.12
C LEU A 8 6.70 -6.43 -9.86
N ALA A 9 7.63 -7.31 -9.52
CA ALA A 9 7.70 -8.69 -9.99
C ALA A 9 6.44 -9.51 -9.67
N THR A 10 5.81 -9.23 -8.52
CA THR A 10 4.63 -9.92 -7.99
C THR A 10 3.75 -8.93 -7.22
N ILE A 11 2.50 -9.32 -6.94
CA ILE A 11 1.64 -8.58 -6.01
C ILE A 11 2.14 -8.87 -4.60
N PRO A 12 2.70 -7.89 -3.88
CA PRO A 12 3.26 -8.17 -2.58
C PRO A 12 2.14 -8.41 -1.55
N PRO A 13 2.33 -9.33 -0.60
CA PRO A 13 1.44 -9.45 0.56
C PRO A 13 1.47 -8.18 1.41
N PHE A 14 2.65 -7.57 1.55
CA PHE A 14 2.88 -6.31 2.25
C PHE A 14 3.76 -5.38 1.43
N LEU A 15 3.40 -4.11 1.37
CA LEU A 15 4.21 -3.07 0.74
C LEU A 15 4.56 -2.00 1.77
N ILE A 16 5.85 -1.72 1.90
CA ILE A 16 6.38 -0.68 2.78
C ILE A 16 6.93 0.43 1.90
N LEU A 17 6.31 1.61 1.97
CA LEU A 17 6.78 2.80 1.26
C LEU A 17 7.48 3.74 2.22
N VAL A 18 8.68 4.18 1.86
CA VAL A 18 9.47 5.13 2.65
C VAL A 18 9.34 6.52 2.04
N ALA A 19 8.97 7.51 2.85
CA ALA A 19 8.88 8.89 2.43
C ALA A 19 10.25 9.39 1.92
N PRO A 20 10.31 10.14 0.80
CA PRO A 20 11.57 10.66 0.28
C PRO A 20 12.12 11.73 1.23
N ARG A 21 13.24 11.41 1.89
CA ARG A 21 14.01 12.30 2.75
C ARG A 21 15.49 12.19 2.39
N HIS A 22 16.16 13.33 2.28
CA HIS A 22 17.61 13.38 2.02
C HIS A 22 18.42 13.36 3.33
N THR A 23 17.89 13.98 4.37
CA THR A 23 18.45 13.96 5.74
C THR A 23 17.32 14.03 6.78
N ARG A 24 17.64 13.96 8.08
CA ARG A 24 16.63 14.11 9.15
C ARG A 24 15.88 15.45 9.07
N SER A 25 16.53 16.51 8.60
CA SER A 25 15.97 17.86 8.50
C SER A 25 15.51 18.24 7.09
N GLN A 26 15.99 17.56 6.04
CA GLN A 26 15.64 17.84 4.65
C GLN A 26 14.66 16.81 4.09
N ARG A 27 13.39 17.22 4.03
CA ARG A 27 12.28 16.46 3.46
C ARG A 27 12.05 16.93 2.03
N SER A 28 11.86 16.01 1.09
CA SER A 28 11.61 16.37 -0.32
C SER A 28 10.23 17.02 -0.51
N TYR A 29 9.27 16.65 0.35
CA TYR A 29 7.93 17.25 0.40
C TYR A 29 7.64 17.82 1.79
N ARG A 30 6.88 18.92 1.82
CA ARG A 30 6.43 19.54 3.07
C ARG A 30 5.37 18.69 3.76
N TYR A 31 4.43 18.16 2.98
CA TYR A 31 3.34 17.29 3.40
C TYR A 31 3.19 16.14 2.42
N ILE A 32 2.77 14.98 2.91
CA ILE A 32 2.45 13.79 2.14
C ILE A 32 1.08 13.33 2.63
N ILE A 33 0.14 13.15 1.70
CA ILE A 33 -1.14 12.52 1.97
C ILE A 33 -0.94 11.00 1.78
N PRO A 34 -1.15 10.17 2.81
CA PRO A 34 -1.08 8.73 2.63
C PRO A 34 -2.33 8.23 1.91
N ASP A 35 -2.17 7.62 0.75
CA ASP A 35 -3.26 6.95 0.06
C ASP A 35 -3.85 5.87 0.97
N ARG A 36 -5.17 5.83 1.11
CA ARG A 36 -5.84 4.76 1.89
C ARG A 36 -5.71 3.41 1.20
N GLN A 37 -5.65 3.42 -0.12
CA GLN A 37 -5.56 2.24 -0.96
C GLN A 37 -4.64 2.51 -2.14
N ILE A 38 -3.72 1.58 -2.39
CA ILE A 38 -2.95 1.52 -3.63
C ILE A 38 -3.60 0.47 -4.52
N ILE A 39 -4.07 0.89 -5.69
CA ILE A 39 -4.56 -0.01 -6.73
C ILE A 39 -3.34 -0.48 -7.53
N LEU A 40 -3.12 -1.79 -7.58
CA LEU A 40 -2.04 -2.38 -8.37
C LEU A 40 -2.54 -2.66 -9.78
N ASP A 41 -2.09 -1.88 -10.75
CA ASP A 41 -2.40 -2.08 -12.16
C ASP A 41 -1.20 -2.66 -12.93
N ASN A 42 -1.31 -2.69 -14.26
CA ASN A 42 -0.25 -3.18 -15.15
C ASN A 42 0.91 -2.17 -15.32
N ASP A 43 0.77 -0.94 -14.85
CA ASP A 43 1.85 0.04 -14.81
C ASP A 43 2.74 -0.16 -13.59
N ILE A 44 2.17 -0.68 -12.50
CA ILE A 44 2.90 -1.01 -11.28
C ILE A 44 3.43 -2.46 -11.28
N VAL A 45 2.68 -3.44 -11.78
CA VAL A 45 3.05 -4.87 -11.73
C VAL A 45 3.48 -5.38 -13.12
N GLN A 46 4.56 -6.14 -13.16
CA GLN A 46 5.06 -6.79 -14.37
C GLN A 46 4.44 -8.18 -14.55
N LEU A 47 3.62 -8.34 -15.59
CA LEU A 47 3.06 -9.63 -15.99
C LEU A 47 3.91 -10.22 -17.11
N VAL A 48 4.33 -11.48 -16.96
CA VAL A 48 5.21 -12.17 -17.91
C VAL A 48 4.47 -13.37 -18.51
N CYS A 49 4.40 -13.42 -19.85
CA CYS A 49 3.86 -14.59 -20.54
C CYS A 49 4.82 -15.77 -20.43
N VAL A 50 4.38 -16.91 -19.89
CA VAL A 50 5.20 -18.13 -19.73
C VAL A 50 5.70 -18.69 -21.05
N LYS A 51 4.94 -18.52 -22.15
CA LYS A 51 5.26 -19.17 -23.43
C LYS A 51 6.15 -18.37 -24.36
N CYS A 52 6.07 -17.04 -24.32
CA CYS A 52 6.85 -16.18 -25.20
C CYS A 52 7.72 -15.18 -24.45
N GLU A 53 7.74 -15.22 -23.12
CA GLU A 53 8.62 -14.47 -22.22
C GLU A 53 8.54 -12.93 -22.33
N LYS A 54 7.64 -12.43 -23.17
CA LYS A 54 7.35 -11.02 -23.31
C LYS A 54 6.47 -10.54 -22.16
N THR A 55 6.67 -9.28 -21.78
CA THR A 55 5.97 -8.62 -20.67
C THR A 55 4.94 -7.65 -21.19
N ASN A 56 3.83 -7.51 -20.45
CA ASN A 56 2.73 -6.59 -20.78
C ASN A 56 2.44 -6.47 -22.28
N HIS A 57 2.30 -7.61 -22.96
CA HIS A 57 2.17 -7.65 -24.41
C HIS A 57 0.97 -8.48 -24.85
N ASP A 58 0.22 -7.87 -25.75
CA ASP A 58 -0.71 -8.49 -26.67
C ASP A 58 -0.83 -7.53 -27.86
N GLN A 59 -1.11 -8.06 -29.05
CA GLN A 59 -1.20 -7.22 -30.24
C GLN A 59 -2.41 -6.29 -30.17
N ASP A 60 -3.51 -6.77 -29.60
CA ASP A 60 -4.77 -6.02 -29.55
C ASP A 60 -4.97 -5.28 -28.22
N GLN A 61 -4.45 -5.83 -27.11
CA GLN A 61 -4.65 -5.32 -25.74
C GLN A 61 -3.42 -5.65 -24.86
N PRO A 62 -2.40 -4.77 -24.78
CA PRO A 62 -1.11 -5.05 -24.10
C PRO A 62 -1.23 -5.40 -22.61
N HIS A 63 -2.39 -5.20 -22.01
CA HIS A 63 -2.65 -5.37 -20.59
C HIS A 63 -3.50 -6.60 -20.25
N ASP A 64 -3.83 -7.43 -21.24
CA ASP A 64 -4.70 -8.59 -21.08
C ASP A 64 -3.89 -9.88 -20.89
N PHE A 65 -3.84 -10.36 -19.64
CA PHE A 65 -3.24 -11.65 -19.29
C PHE A 65 -4.26 -12.63 -18.76
N TYR A 66 -3.94 -13.91 -18.88
CA TYR A 66 -4.85 -15.00 -18.59
C TYR A 66 -4.17 -16.08 -17.76
N LEU A 67 -4.93 -16.66 -16.84
CA LEU A 67 -4.58 -17.84 -16.05
C LEU A 67 -5.50 -19.00 -16.42
N CYS A 68 -4.93 -20.19 -16.52
CA CYS A 68 -5.70 -21.42 -16.63
C CYS A 68 -5.18 -22.42 -15.59
N ASN A 69 -5.95 -22.67 -14.55
CA ASN A 69 -5.52 -23.49 -13.41
C ASN A 69 -5.03 -24.88 -13.83
N THR A 70 -5.67 -25.48 -14.84
CA THR A 70 -5.36 -26.86 -15.27
C THR A 70 -4.15 -26.93 -16.21
N CYS A 71 -3.92 -25.91 -17.04
CA CYS A 71 -2.69 -25.81 -17.82
C CYS A 71 -1.49 -25.49 -16.93
N TYR A 72 -1.73 -24.61 -15.95
CA TYR A 72 -0.76 -24.26 -14.93
C TYR A 72 -0.36 -25.48 -14.10
N SER A 73 -1.30 -26.36 -13.73
CA SER A 73 -1.04 -27.59 -12.96
C SER A 73 -0.35 -28.72 -13.75
N LYS A 74 -0.40 -28.71 -15.09
CA LYS A 74 0.17 -29.78 -15.94
C LYS A 74 1.60 -29.49 -16.40
N GLU A 75 1.94 -28.22 -16.64
CA GLU A 75 3.33 -27.82 -16.93
C GLU A 75 4.18 -27.70 -15.65
N SER A 76 3.57 -27.92 -14.49
CA SER A 76 4.16 -27.73 -13.17
C SER A 76 4.52 -29.03 -12.46
N GLN A 77 5.40 -29.81 -13.07
CA GLN A 77 6.38 -30.54 -12.25
C GLN A 77 7.47 -29.60 -11.70
N SER A 78 7.39 -28.28 -11.93
CA SER A 78 8.34 -27.31 -11.36
C SER A 78 7.77 -25.97 -10.92
N LEU A 79 6.49 -25.66 -11.16
CA LEU A 79 5.94 -24.35 -10.80
C LEU A 79 4.47 -24.52 -10.36
N SER A 80 4.25 -24.86 -9.08
CA SER A 80 3.03 -24.49 -8.31
C SER A 80 2.69 -23.03 -8.56
N ILE A 81 1.55 -22.45 -8.13
CA ILE A 81 1.35 -21.00 -8.29
C ILE A 81 2.55 -20.30 -7.65
N ALA A 82 3.53 -20.03 -8.48
CA ALA A 82 4.84 -19.64 -8.10
C ALA A 82 4.76 -18.22 -8.58
N MET A 83 4.15 -17.41 -7.72
CA MET A 83 4.91 -16.29 -7.21
C MET A 83 6.32 -16.83 -6.87
N THR A 84 7.15 -17.00 -7.90
CA THR A 84 8.57 -16.98 -7.70
C THR A 84 8.85 -15.58 -7.17
N ASP A 85 9.87 -15.43 -6.34
CA ASP A 85 10.25 -14.13 -5.79
C ASP A 85 10.53 -13.04 -6.87
N ALA A 86 10.45 -13.40 -8.17
CA ALA A 86 10.80 -12.57 -9.31
C ALA A 86 9.71 -12.35 -10.39
N LYS A 87 8.63 -13.14 -10.53
CA LYS A 87 7.66 -12.98 -11.66
C LYS A 87 6.23 -13.47 -11.36
N VAL A 88 5.22 -12.74 -11.86
CA VAL A 88 3.84 -13.25 -12.05
C VAL A 88 3.75 -13.98 -13.39
N LEU A 89 3.69 -15.31 -13.32
CA LEU A 89 3.61 -16.17 -14.49
C LEU A 89 2.16 -16.29 -14.98
N CYS A 90 1.92 -15.90 -16.23
CA CYS A 90 0.61 -15.90 -16.87
C CYS A 90 0.72 -16.16 -18.38
N TYR A 91 -0.39 -16.11 -19.13
CA TYR A 91 -0.38 -16.25 -20.59
C TYR A 91 -0.98 -15.02 -21.26
N CYS A 92 -0.36 -14.52 -22.34
CA CYS A 92 -1.04 -13.57 -23.24
C CYS A 92 -2.15 -14.28 -24.02
N ARG A 93 -3.09 -13.53 -24.62
CA ARG A 93 -4.26 -14.10 -25.31
C ARG A 93 -3.85 -15.05 -26.43
N THR A 94 -2.84 -14.67 -27.19
CA THR A 94 -2.35 -15.48 -28.32
C THR A 94 -1.81 -16.82 -27.83
N CYS A 95 -0.97 -16.82 -26.78
CA CYS A 95 -0.35 -18.04 -26.26
C CYS A 95 -1.36 -18.97 -25.60
N ILE A 96 -2.30 -18.45 -24.79
CA ILE A 96 -3.34 -19.29 -24.17
C ILE A 96 -4.29 -19.88 -25.23
N THR A 97 -4.64 -19.10 -26.26
CA THR A 97 -5.52 -19.56 -27.33
C THR A 97 -4.85 -20.66 -28.16
N LYS A 98 -3.57 -20.52 -28.51
CA LYS A 98 -2.81 -21.57 -29.20
C LYS A 98 -2.72 -22.84 -28.35
N LEU A 99 -2.35 -22.69 -27.07
CA LEU A 99 -2.26 -23.82 -26.14
C LEU A 99 -3.58 -24.60 -26.05
N HIS A 100 -4.72 -23.90 -26.05
CA HIS A 100 -6.04 -24.51 -25.97
C HIS A 100 -6.57 -25.04 -27.32
N LYS A 101 -6.16 -24.45 -28.46
CA LYS A 101 -6.48 -24.96 -29.80
C LYS A 101 -5.72 -26.24 -30.12
N ASP A 102 -4.42 -26.29 -29.80
CA ASP A 102 -3.55 -27.45 -30.11
C ASP A 102 -3.87 -28.67 -29.24
N ARG A 103 -4.65 -28.50 -28.16
CA ARG A 103 -5.06 -29.54 -27.21
C ARG A 103 -6.59 -29.61 -27.03
N ALA A 104 -7.35 -29.30 -28.08
CA ALA A 104 -8.81 -29.13 -28.02
C ALA A 104 -9.58 -30.30 -27.38
N TYR A 105 -9.06 -31.53 -27.45
CA TYR A 105 -9.69 -32.72 -26.86
C TYR A 105 -9.36 -32.91 -25.36
N GLU A 106 -8.23 -32.40 -24.86
CA GLU A 106 -7.80 -32.57 -23.46
C GLU A 106 -8.24 -31.43 -22.52
N ILE A 107 -8.80 -30.35 -23.08
CA ILE A 107 -8.92 -29.03 -22.44
C ILE A 107 -10.37 -28.51 -22.38
N ALA A 108 -11.37 -29.26 -22.86
CA ALA A 108 -12.79 -28.83 -22.88
C ALA A 108 -13.35 -28.37 -21.51
N ASN A 109 -12.74 -28.82 -20.40
CA ASN A 109 -13.12 -28.47 -19.02
C ASN A 109 -12.19 -27.43 -18.35
N HIS A 110 -11.27 -26.82 -19.09
CA HIS A 110 -10.34 -25.83 -18.52
C HIS A 110 -11.02 -24.46 -18.38
N THR A 111 -10.97 -23.89 -17.17
CA THR A 111 -11.42 -22.52 -16.93
C THR A 111 -10.27 -21.55 -17.13
N THR A 112 -10.29 -20.82 -18.24
CA THR A 112 -9.41 -19.65 -18.45
C THR A 112 -10.02 -18.43 -17.79
N ARG A 113 -9.21 -17.69 -17.04
CA ARG A 113 -9.60 -16.49 -16.30
C ARG A 113 -8.72 -15.34 -16.75
N LYS A 114 -9.31 -14.19 -17.09
CA LYS A 114 -8.54 -12.97 -17.29
C LYS A 114 -8.03 -12.48 -15.92
N ILE A 115 -6.76 -12.09 -15.85
CA ILE A 115 -6.20 -11.42 -14.68
C ILE A 115 -6.77 -10.00 -14.67
N ASP A 116 -7.48 -9.68 -13.60
CA ASP A 116 -8.07 -8.37 -13.40
C ASP A 116 -7.24 -7.61 -12.36
N MET A 117 -6.22 -6.89 -12.85
CA MET A 117 -5.28 -6.18 -11.97
C MET A 117 -5.99 -5.14 -11.09
N ASN A 118 -7.07 -4.53 -11.57
CA ASN A 118 -7.85 -3.54 -10.81
C ASN A 118 -8.49 -4.10 -9.52
N LYS A 119 -8.52 -5.42 -9.34
CA LYS A 119 -8.98 -6.08 -8.11
C LYS A 119 -7.90 -6.21 -7.04
N HIS A 120 -6.64 -6.00 -7.37
CA HIS A 120 -5.54 -6.10 -6.42
C HIS A 120 -5.32 -4.74 -5.75
N LYS A 121 -5.72 -4.66 -4.49
CA LYS A 121 -5.62 -3.44 -3.68
C LYS A 121 -4.77 -3.73 -2.46
N LEU A 122 -3.90 -2.79 -2.12
CA LEU A 122 -3.19 -2.77 -0.86
C LEU A 122 -3.79 -1.67 0.01
N ASN A 123 -4.21 -2.00 1.22
CA ASN A 123 -4.83 -1.05 2.14
C ASN A 123 -3.79 -0.53 3.12
N LEU A 124 -3.79 0.78 3.34
CA LEU A 124 -2.99 1.38 4.39
C LEU A 124 -3.47 0.87 5.75
N PHE A 125 -2.55 0.34 6.55
CA PHE A 125 -2.84 -0.13 7.90
C PHE A 125 -1.92 0.46 8.96
N ALA A 126 -0.79 1.08 8.59
CA ALA A 126 0.00 1.85 9.54
C ALA A 126 0.81 2.98 8.88
N VAL A 127 1.07 4.02 9.66
CA VAL A 127 1.99 5.12 9.32
C VAL A 127 2.93 5.37 10.49
N LEU A 128 4.23 5.18 10.28
CA LEU A 128 5.27 5.54 11.23
C LEU A 128 5.68 6.99 10.98
N CYS A 129 5.68 7.80 12.04
CA CYS A 129 5.95 9.23 11.96
C CYS A 129 7.13 9.63 12.86
N VAL A 130 8.03 10.45 12.34
CA VAL A 130 9.16 11.01 13.09
C VAL A 130 9.42 12.46 12.70
N GLU A 131 9.35 13.34 13.70
CA GLU A 131 9.67 14.75 13.53
C GLU A 131 11.19 14.96 13.55
N THR A 132 11.83 14.56 14.66
CA THR A 132 13.28 14.67 14.90
C THR A 132 13.90 13.32 15.26
N SER A 133 13.57 12.79 16.43
CA SER A 133 14.06 11.50 16.98
C SER A 133 12.98 10.67 17.66
N HIS A 134 11.84 11.27 17.99
CA HIS A 134 10.73 10.60 18.66
C HIS A 134 9.76 9.99 17.64
N TYR A 135 9.62 8.67 17.66
CA TYR A 135 8.75 7.93 16.78
C TYR A 135 7.37 7.73 17.40
N VAL A 136 6.34 7.94 16.60
CA VAL A 136 4.94 7.64 16.94
C VAL A 136 4.31 6.92 15.75
N ALA A 137 3.20 6.21 15.99
CA ALA A 137 2.54 5.43 14.95
C ALA A 137 1.05 5.74 14.87
N PHE A 138 0.52 5.76 13.65
CA PHE A 138 -0.90 5.58 13.39
C PHE A 138 -1.11 4.15 12.94
N VAL A 139 -2.05 3.42 13.53
CA VAL A 139 -2.28 1.99 13.25
C VAL A 139 -3.77 1.75 13.08
N LYS A 140 -4.14 1.00 12.04
CA LYS A 140 -5.49 0.53 11.79
C LYS A 140 -5.68 -0.82 12.47
N CYS A 141 -6.55 -0.88 13.46
CA CYS A 141 -6.87 -2.09 14.20
C CYS A 141 -8.24 -2.62 13.79
N LYS A 142 -8.40 -3.94 13.82
CA LYS A 142 -9.71 -4.58 13.64
C LYS A 142 -10.33 -4.81 15.02
N GLN A 143 -11.48 -4.24 15.25
CA GLN A 143 -12.27 -4.50 16.44
C GLN A 143 -12.95 -5.88 16.37
N GLN A 144 -13.41 -6.38 17.51
CA GLN A 144 -14.11 -7.67 17.64
C GLN A 144 -15.39 -7.74 16.78
N ASN A 145 -16.05 -6.60 16.55
CA ASN A 145 -17.24 -6.46 15.70
C ASN A 145 -16.91 -6.34 14.18
N GLN A 146 -15.67 -6.61 13.78
CA GLN A 146 -15.16 -6.46 12.42
C GLN A 146 -15.13 -5.02 11.87
N GLN A 147 -15.38 -4.00 12.70
CA GLN A 147 -15.11 -2.62 12.31
C GLN A 147 -13.62 -2.32 12.42
N HIS A 148 -13.12 -1.45 11.55
CA HIS A 148 -11.74 -0.98 11.62
C HIS A 148 -11.70 0.39 12.30
N GLU A 149 -10.70 0.59 13.15
CA GLU A 149 -10.46 1.86 13.81
C GLU A 149 -9.01 2.29 13.67
N TRP A 150 -8.78 3.60 13.63
CA TRP A 150 -7.44 4.16 13.67
C TRP A 150 -7.05 4.51 15.09
N LEU A 151 -5.83 4.13 15.47
CA LEU A 151 -5.22 4.43 16.76
C LEU A 151 -3.95 5.24 16.55
N PHE A 152 -3.70 6.18 17.46
CA PHE A 152 -2.42 6.85 17.63
C PHE A 152 -1.67 6.20 18.79
N PHE A 153 -0.40 5.88 18.58
CA PHE A 153 0.47 5.26 19.59
C PHE A 153 1.73 6.10 19.81
N ASP A 154 1.99 6.44 21.06
CA ASP A 154 3.22 7.06 21.54
C ASP A 154 3.80 6.26 22.70
N SER A 155 5.00 5.71 22.53
CA SER A 155 5.67 4.88 23.54
C SER A 155 6.29 5.65 24.71
N MET A 156 6.45 6.97 24.58
CA MET A 156 7.07 7.84 25.57
C MET A 156 6.20 9.07 25.87
N SER A 157 4.88 8.90 25.87
CA SER A 157 3.93 9.99 26.04
C SER A 157 4.01 10.67 27.41
N ASP A 158 4.40 9.94 28.46
CA ASP A 158 4.58 10.48 29.81
C ASP A 158 5.62 9.67 30.59
N ARG A 159 5.96 10.09 31.82
CA ARG A 159 6.94 9.41 32.69
C ARG A 159 6.50 9.32 34.15
N ILE A 160 6.69 8.14 34.74
CA ILE A 160 6.60 7.94 36.19
C ILE A 160 7.96 8.24 36.81
N HIS A 161 8.01 9.22 37.71
CA HIS A 161 9.21 9.64 38.46
C HIS A 161 10.45 9.88 37.59
N ASN A 162 10.29 10.33 36.33
CA ASN A 162 11.36 10.50 35.33
C ASN A 162 12.17 9.24 34.95
N GLU A 163 11.78 8.06 35.43
CA GLU A 163 12.54 6.81 35.24
C GLU A 163 11.87 5.83 34.27
N LYS A 164 10.53 5.79 34.24
CA LYS A 164 9.76 4.84 33.43
C LYS A 164 8.83 5.57 32.47
N ASN A 165 8.90 5.23 31.19
CA ASN A 165 7.98 5.77 30.19
C ASN A 165 6.59 5.14 30.34
N ILE A 166 5.56 5.96 30.15
CA ILE A 166 4.15 5.54 30.08
C ILE A 166 3.73 5.66 28.60
N PRO A 167 3.31 4.56 27.96
CA PRO A 167 2.79 4.62 26.61
C PRO A 167 1.36 5.18 26.60
N LEU A 168 0.99 5.81 25.49
CA LEU A 168 -0.35 6.30 25.22
C LEU A 168 -0.90 5.67 23.94
N VAL A 169 -2.15 5.23 24.00
CA VAL A 169 -2.94 4.79 22.85
C VAL A 169 -4.21 5.62 22.81
N ASN A 170 -4.49 6.31 21.70
CA ASN A 170 -5.71 7.09 21.52
C ASN A 170 -6.46 6.65 20.27
N HIS A 171 -7.79 6.57 20.34
CA HIS A 171 -8.64 6.41 19.16
C HIS A 171 -8.65 7.69 18.32
N ILE A 172 -8.59 7.52 17.00
CA ILE A 172 -8.60 8.59 16.00
C ILE A 172 -9.79 8.34 15.05
N PRO A 173 -11.02 8.64 15.48
CA PRO A 173 -12.21 8.42 14.66
C PRO A 173 -12.21 9.28 13.39
N ASP A 174 -11.51 10.41 13.42
CA ASP A 174 -11.47 11.38 12.33
C ASP A 174 -10.36 11.10 11.31
N PHE A 175 -9.61 10.00 11.42
CA PHE A 175 -8.45 9.74 10.54
C PHE A 175 -8.83 9.78 9.07
N ASP A 176 -9.87 9.05 8.66
CA ASP A 176 -10.30 9.00 7.26
C ASP A 176 -10.83 10.37 6.80
N ARG A 177 -11.53 11.11 7.67
CA ARG A 177 -11.97 12.48 7.37
C ARG A 177 -10.77 13.41 7.15
N TRP A 178 -9.70 13.27 7.94
CA TRP A 178 -8.49 14.08 7.74
C TRP A 178 -7.85 13.83 6.38
N ILE A 179 -7.85 12.59 5.90
CA ILE A 179 -7.37 12.26 4.55
C ILE A 179 -8.28 12.92 3.51
N ASP A 180 -9.60 12.74 3.63
CA ASP A 180 -10.56 13.33 2.69
C ASP A 180 -10.44 14.86 2.64
N ASP A 181 -10.32 15.52 3.80
CA ASP A 181 -10.11 16.96 3.91
C ASP A 181 -8.79 17.39 3.24
N ALA A 182 -7.71 16.64 3.43
CA ALA A 182 -6.42 16.93 2.82
C ALA A 182 -6.41 16.74 1.29
N GLU A 183 -7.17 15.76 0.78
CA GLU A 183 -7.32 15.49 -0.66
C GLU A 183 -8.17 16.57 -1.35
N GLN A 184 -9.19 17.11 -0.66
CA GLN A 184 -10.21 17.98 -1.26
C GLN A 184 -9.98 19.48 -1.00
N ASP A 185 -9.49 19.85 0.19
CA ASP A 185 -9.28 21.24 0.57
C ASP A 185 -7.85 21.71 0.28
N LYS A 186 -7.70 22.51 -0.77
CA LYS A 186 -6.44 23.16 -1.16
C LYS A 186 -5.84 24.07 -0.08
N TYR A 187 -6.62 24.50 0.91
CA TYR A 187 -6.17 25.34 2.03
C TYR A 187 -5.90 24.55 3.31
N PHE A 188 -6.17 23.25 3.35
CA PHE A 188 -6.02 22.39 4.53
C PHE A 188 -4.65 22.57 5.20
N PHE A 189 -3.57 22.42 4.41
CA PHE A 189 -2.21 22.53 4.91
C PHE A 189 -1.81 23.95 5.34
N GLN A 190 -2.48 24.99 4.84
CA GLN A 190 -2.22 26.37 5.31
C GLN A 190 -2.70 26.55 6.75
N GLY A 191 -3.78 25.87 7.14
CA GLY A 191 -4.23 25.82 8.53
C GLY A 191 -3.17 25.22 9.44
N LEU A 192 -2.62 24.06 9.05
CA LEU A 192 -1.54 23.39 9.79
C LEU A 192 -0.26 24.22 9.86
N ASP A 193 0.07 24.94 8.79
CA ASP A 193 1.20 25.87 8.77
C ASP A 193 1.04 27.02 9.76
N ARG A 194 -0.16 27.62 9.85
CA ARG A 194 -0.47 28.67 10.83
C ARG A 194 -0.31 28.16 12.25
N ILE A 195 -0.85 26.97 12.54
CA ILE A 195 -0.77 26.31 13.85
C ILE A 195 0.70 26.13 14.27
N ARG A 196 1.57 25.70 13.35
CA ARG A 196 3.01 25.56 13.59
C ARG A 196 3.71 26.91 13.81
N SER A 197 3.36 27.93 13.04
CA SER A 197 4.04 29.24 13.11
C SER A 197 3.69 30.06 14.35
N GLN A 198 2.62 29.70 15.07
CA GLN A 198 2.21 30.41 16.26
C GLN A 198 3.20 30.14 17.41
N THR A 199 3.98 31.15 17.77
CA THR A 199 4.64 31.24 19.07
C THR A 199 3.54 31.36 20.13
N ARG A 200 3.31 30.29 20.90
CA ARG A 200 2.33 30.27 21.99
C ARG A 200 3.04 30.31 23.34
N PRO A 201 2.47 30.99 24.35
CA PRO A 201 2.94 30.89 25.72
C PRO A 201 2.85 29.44 26.19
N SER A 202 3.81 29.00 26.99
CA SER A 202 3.99 27.60 27.45
C SER A 202 2.76 27.00 28.16
N SER A 203 1.79 27.82 28.57
CA SER A 203 0.56 27.43 29.24
C SER A 203 -0.57 26.98 28.29
N GLN A 204 -0.49 27.29 27.00
CA GLN A 204 -1.55 26.94 26.05
C GLN A 204 -1.28 25.56 25.44
N LYS A 205 -2.04 24.55 25.87
CA LYS A 205 -2.00 23.22 25.26
C LYS A 205 -2.38 23.31 23.78
N PHE A 206 -1.62 22.62 22.94
CA PHE A 206 -2.00 22.43 21.54
C PHE A 206 -3.32 21.65 21.46
N ASP A 207 -4.08 21.88 20.40
CA ASP A 207 -5.12 20.94 20.00
C ASP A 207 -4.44 19.62 19.62
N GLU A 208 -4.74 18.55 20.35
CA GLU A 208 -4.13 17.24 20.15
C GLU A 208 -4.41 16.72 18.74
N ASN A 209 -5.56 17.04 18.15
CA ASN A 209 -5.89 16.60 16.79
C ASN A 209 -5.04 17.33 15.76
N ALA A 210 -4.86 18.65 15.89
CA ALA A 210 -3.98 19.41 15.01
C ALA A 210 -2.52 18.92 15.08
N MET A 211 -2.04 18.55 16.27
CA MET A 211 -0.72 17.94 16.42
C MET A 211 -0.63 16.57 15.75
N ARG A 212 -1.62 15.70 15.94
CA ARG A 212 -1.65 14.39 15.29
C ARG A 212 -1.74 14.52 13.75
N GLN A 213 -2.49 15.49 13.23
CA GLN A 213 -2.51 15.79 11.79
C GLN A 213 -1.13 16.24 11.29
N LEU A 214 -0.43 17.12 12.02
CA LEU A 214 0.96 17.48 11.69
C LEU A 214 1.87 16.24 11.70
N ARG A 215 1.76 15.38 12.71
CA ARG A 215 2.53 14.13 12.77
C ARG A 215 2.25 13.24 11.55
N LEU A 216 0.98 13.03 11.20
CA LEU A 216 0.57 12.19 10.08
C LEU A 216 1.09 12.71 8.73
N PHE A 217 0.71 13.93 8.36
CA PHE A 217 0.94 14.46 7.02
C PHE A 217 2.35 14.99 6.81
N ARG A 218 2.98 15.52 7.86
CA ARG A 218 4.29 16.18 7.75
C ARG A 218 5.42 15.24 8.16
N ASP A 219 5.20 14.46 9.22
CA ASP A 219 6.23 13.64 9.85
C ASP A 219 6.16 12.17 9.47
N GLY A 220 5.16 11.74 8.71
CA GLY A 220 5.11 10.42 8.07
C GLY A 220 6.43 10.09 7.36
N ILE A 221 7.00 8.94 7.71
CA ILE A 221 8.28 8.48 7.16
C ILE A 221 8.18 7.07 6.57
N VAL A 222 7.30 6.22 7.10
CA VAL A 222 7.06 4.88 6.55
C VAL A 222 5.56 4.62 6.52
N PHE A 223 5.06 4.16 5.39
CA PHE A 223 3.65 3.85 5.14
C PHE A 223 3.54 2.36 4.84
N PHE A 224 2.69 1.67 5.60
CA PHE A 224 2.54 0.22 5.54
C PHE A 224 1.21 -0.14 4.92
N TYR A 225 1.27 -0.97 3.87
CA TYR A 225 0.12 -1.44 3.14
C TYR A 225 0.05 -2.97 3.15
N GLU A 226 -1.15 -3.51 3.28
CA GLU A 226 -1.41 -4.95 3.28
C GLU A 226 -2.42 -5.34 2.20
N ASN A 227 -2.24 -6.52 1.62
CA ASN A 227 -3.24 -7.11 0.74
C ASN A 227 -4.34 -7.81 1.56
N SER A 228 -5.51 -7.20 1.68
CA SER A 228 -6.64 -7.75 2.45
C SER A 228 -7.21 -9.05 1.89
N SER A 229 -6.84 -9.44 0.67
CA SER A 229 -7.26 -10.70 0.05
C SER A 229 -6.38 -11.89 0.47
N VAL A 230 -5.20 -11.60 1.04
CA VAL A 230 -4.32 -12.61 1.61
C VAL A 230 -4.78 -12.82 3.05
N ASN A 231 -5.55 -13.88 3.28
CA ASN A 231 -5.88 -14.31 4.63
C ASN A 231 -4.58 -14.69 5.34
N TYR A 232 -4.15 -13.89 6.31
CA TYR A 232 -3.16 -14.29 7.29
C TYR A 232 -3.88 -15.08 8.39
N LEU A 233 -4.31 -16.29 8.05
CA LEU A 233 -4.81 -17.32 8.98
C LEU A 233 -4.16 -18.65 8.64
#